data_AF-A0A2D9C3W1-F1
#
_entry.id   AF-A0A2D9C3W1-F1
#
_cell.length_a   1.000
_cell.length_b   1.000
_cell.length_c   1.000
_cell.angle_alpha   90.00
_cell.angle_beta   90.00
_cell.angle_gamma   90.00
#
_symmetry.space_group_name_H-M   'P 1'
#
loop_
_entity.id
_entity.type
_entity.pdbx_description
1 polymer ?
#
loop_
_entity_poly.entity_id
_entity_poly.type
_entity_poly.pdbx_seq_one_letter_code
_entity_poly.pdbx_strand_id
1 'polypeptide(L)'
;MYKNKYAHTGTKTNDGRPGRPVNRDMWITGPDPVRRDKYYAYLNHKAQAKYRNETYQLEFEDWERLWTDENWHQRGRKLNDLLLCRWEWDEGWTVENVRVCPKREYHKQMKKTGRKSHSHNVQ
;
A
#
# COMPACT_ATOMS: atom_id res chain seq x y z
N MET A 1 -19.45 -6.74 -6.44
CA MET A 1 -19.46 -5.72 -5.37
C MET A 1 -18.10 -5.71 -4.67
N TYR A 2 -17.39 -4.58 -4.68
CA TYR A 2 -16.08 -4.46 -4.02
C TYR A 2 -16.21 -4.57 -2.50
N LYS A 3 -15.38 -5.43 -1.87
CA LYS A 3 -15.29 -5.51 -0.40
C LYS A 3 -14.11 -4.67 0.06
N ASN A 4 -14.40 -3.58 0.77
CA ASN A 4 -13.37 -2.72 1.34
C ASN A 4 -12.56 -3.51 2.38
N LYS A 5 -11.23 -3.43 2.31
CA LYS A 5 -10.34 -4.19 3.18
C LYS A 5 -10.08 -3.47 4.50
N TYR A 6 -10.06 -2.13 4.47
CA TYR A 6 -9.70 -1.30 5.63
C TYR A 6 -10.89 -0.58 6.27
N ALA A 7 -12.01 -0.39 5.55
CA ALA A 7 -13.23 0.17 6.10
C ALA A 7 -14.14 -0.95 6.64
N HIS A 8 -14.04 -1.22 7.94
CA HIS A 8 -14.97 -2.14 8.61
C HIS A 8 -16.36 -1.51 8.69
N THR A 9 -17.35 -2.19 8.12
CA THR A 9 -18.76 -1.87 8.34
C THR A 9 -19.15 -2.39 9.72
N GLY A 10 -19.01 -1.54 10.74
CA GLY A 10 -19.60 -1.68 12.07
C GLY A 10 -19.50 -3.08 12.70
N THR A 11 -18.35 -3.41 13.31
CA THR A 11 -18.30 -4.47 14.31
C THR A 11 -18.99 -3.99 15.60
N LYS A 12 -19.72 -4.89 16.28
CA LYS A 12 -20.16 -4.61 17.66
C LYS A 12 -18.91 -4.36 18.49
N THR A 13 -18.94 -3.31 19.30
CA THR A 13 -17.94 -3.07 20.35
C THR A 13 -17.96 -4.24 21.34
N ASN A 14 -16.91 -4.40 22.15
CA ASN A 14 -16.88 -5.42 23.20
C ASN A 14 -18.09 -5.32 24.16
N ASP A 15 -18.69 -4.13 24.27
CA ASP A 15 -19.88 -3.85 25.08
C ASP A 15 -21.20 -4.21 24.36
N GLY A 16 -21.14 -4.89 23.22
CA GLY A 16 -22.30 -5.26 22.40
C GLY A 16 -22.97 -4.10 21.66
N ARG A 17 -22.54 -2.85 21.91
CA ARG A 17 -23.08 -1.65 21.22
C ARG A 17 -22.59 -1.62 19.77
N PRO A 18 -23.46 -1.28 18.80
CA PRO A 18 -23.02 -1.09 17.42
C PRO A 18 -21.99 0.04 17.36
N GLY A 19 -20.86 -0.19 16.68
CA GLY A 19 -19.89 0.87 16.41
C GLY A 19 -20.52 2.01 15.62
N ARG A 20 -19.90 3.20 15.67
CA ARG A 20 -20.37 4.36 14.91
C ARG A 20 -20.48 4.00 13.42
N PRO A 21 -21.63 4.26 12.77
CA PRO A 21 -21.77 3.98 11.34
C PRO A 21 -20.75 4.83 10.57
N VAL A 22 -20.12 4.22 9.57
CA VAL A 22 -19.13 4.91 8.74
C VAL A 22 -19.89 5.76 7.72
N ASN A 23 -19.83 7.09 7.88
CA ASN A 23 -20.31 8.02 6.86
C ASN A 23 -19.24 8.17 5.76
N ARG A 24 -19.56 7.73 4.54
CA ARG A 24 -18.63 7.74 3.41
C ARG A 24 -18.42 9.13 2.81
N ASP A 25 -19.42 10.01 2.92
CA ASP A 25 -19.34 11.37 2.39
C ASP A 25 -18.36 12.25 3.17
N MET A 26 -18.02 11.83 4.39
CA MET A 26 -17.01 12.50 5.23
C MET A 26 -15.57 12.03 4.95
N TRP A 27 -15.37 11.09 4.03
CA TRP A 27 -14.02 10.65 3.68
C TRP A 27 -13.32 11.70 2.84
N ILE A 28 -12.04 11.98 3.14
CA ILE A 28 -11.23 12.91 2.36
C ILE A 28 -11.08 12.50 0.88
N THR A 29 -11.26 11.21 0.61
CA THR A 29 -11.20 10.59 -0.71
C THR A 29 -12.51 10.69 -1.50
N GLY A 30 -13.56 11.23 -0.88
CA GLY A 30 -14.94 11.08 -1.33
C GLY A 30 -15.52 9.70 -1.00
N PRO A 31 -16.78 9.44 -1.40
CA PRO A 31 -17.55 8.26 -0.97
C PRO A 31 -17.13 6.95 -1.65
N ASP A 32 -16.23 7.00 -2.65
CA ASP A 32 -15.77 5.81 -3.36
C ASP A 32 -14.97 4.87 -2.43
N PRO A 33 -15.49 3.66 -2.16
CA PRO A 33 -14.81 2.70 -1.31
C PRO A 33 -13.49 2.18 -1.90
N VAL A 34 -13.31 2.16 -3.22
CA VAL A 34 -12.05 1.70 -3.84
C VAL A 34 -10.97 2.73 -3.60
N ARG A 35 -11.23 4.00 -3.93
CA ARG A 35 -10.32 5.12 -3.63
C ARG A 35 -9.99 5.24 -2.15
N ARG A 36 -10.97 5.01 -1.26
CA ARG A 36 -10.71 4.97 0.19
C ARG A 36 -9.74 3.85 0.58
N ASP A 37 -9.88 2.66 0.01
CA ASP A 37 -9.00 1.53 0.29
C ASP A 37 -7.58 1.78 -0.26
N LYS A 38 -7.46 2.40 -1.45
CA LYS A 38 -6.19 2.89 -2.01
C LYS A 38 -5.52 3.88 -1.07
N TYR A 39 -6.27 4.85 -0.55
CA TYR A 39 -5.73 5.86 0.38
C TYR A 39 -5.19 5.26 1.68
N TYR A 40 -5.89 4.28 2.28
CA TYR A 40 -5.36 3.58 3.44
C TYR A 40 -4.08 2.79 3.13
N ALA A 41 -4.00 2.15 1.96
CA ALA A 41 -2.79 1.47 1.53
C ALA A 41 -1.63 2.46 1.32
N TYR A 42 -1.88 3.64 0.74
CA TYR A 42 -0.90 4.72 0.65
C TYR A 42 -0.39 5.16 2.02
N LEU A 43 -1.28 5.39 2.99
CA LEU A 43 -0.89 5.79 4.35
C LEU A 43 -0.02 4.73 5.03
N ASN A 44 -0.38 3.46 4.91
CA ASN A 44 0.43 2.36 5.44
C ASN A 44 1.80 2.29 4.78
N HIS A 45 1.85 2.51 3.46
CA HIS A 45 3.11 2.50 2.70
C HIS A 45 4.03 3.65 3.12
N LYS A 46 3.50 4.87 3.22
CA LYS A 46 4.22 6.06 3.72
C LYS A 46 4.73 5.86 5.14
N ALA A 47 3.91 5.29 6.02
CA ALA A 47 4.31 4.96 7.40
C ALA A 47 5.45 3.93 7.45
N GLN A 48 5.42 2.91 6.59
CA GLN A 48 6.49 1.90 6.51
C GLN A 48 7.80 2.49 5.98
N ALA A 49 7.76 3.35 4.95
CA ALA A 49 8.94 4.03 4.46
C ALA A 49 9.56 4.92 5.54
N LYS A 50 8.73 5.68 6.27
CA LYS A 50 9.16 6.48 7.43
C LYS A 50 9.84 5.60 8.50
N TYR A 51 9.25 4.46 8.85
CA TYR A 51 9.84 3.52 9.80
C TYR A 51 11.22 3.01 9.36
N ARG A 52 11.44 2.84 8.06
CA ARG A 52 12.72 2.39 7.47
C ARG A 52 13.70 3.54 7.20
N ASN A 53 13.37 4.78 7.57
CA ASN A 53 14.13 5.98 7.22
C ASN A 53 14.37 6.11 5.70
N GLU A 54 13.40 5.72 4.88
CA GLU A 54 13.45 5.86 3.42
C GLU A 54 12.83 7.20 3.01
N THR A 55 13.49 7.92 2.10
CA THR A 55 12.94 9.14 1.48
C THR A 55 11.63 8.82 0.77
N TYR A 56 10.59 9.63 1.01
CA TYR A 56 9.25 9.41 0.45
C TYR A 56 8.68 10.71 -0.10
N GLN A 57 8.59 10.81 -1.42
CA GLN A 57 8.13 12.00 -2.15
C GLN A 57 6.86 11.74 -2.97
N LEU A 58 6.29 10.54 -2.89
CA LEU A 58 5.00 10.25 -3.52
C LEU A 58 3.86 10.95 -2.77
N GLU A 59 3.10 11.77 -3.49
CA GLU A 59 1.79 12.21 -3.04
C GLU A 59 0.72 11.15 -3.36
N PHE A 60 -0.46 11.29 -2.75
CA PHE A 60 -1.51 10.27 -2.89
C PHE A 60 -1.96 10.16 -4.36
N GLU A 61 -2.05 11.26 -5.07
CA GLU A 61 -2.50 11.33 -6.46
C GLU A 61 -1.56 10.57 -7.39
N ASP A 62 -0.24 10.72 -7.23
CA ASP A 62 0.74 9.98 -8.03
C ASP A 62 0.73 8.50 -7.68
N TRP A 63 0.63 8.19 -6.39
CA TRP A 63 0.51 6.82 -5.92
C TRP A 63 -0.77 6.15 -6.46
N GLU A 64 -1.89 6.87 -6.48
CA GLU A 64 -3.17 6.40 -7.01
C GLU A 64 -3.10 6.13 -8.51
N ARG A 65 -2.42 6.99 -9.29
CA ARG A 65 -2.24 6.81 -10.74
C ARG A 65 -1.49 5.51 -11.09
N LEU A 66 -0.56 5.07 -10.24
CA LEU A 66 0.15 3.80 -10.42
C LEU A 66 -0.78 2.59 -10.20
N TRP A 67 -1.76 2.72 -9.31
CA TRP A 67 -2.74 1.70 -8.99
C TRP A 67 -4.05 1.89 -9.75
N THR A 68 -4.02 1.61 -11.06
CA THR A 68 -5.25 1.48 -11.87
C THR A 68 -6.20 0.46 -11.24
N ASP A 69 -7.50 0.57 -11.53
CA ASP A 69 -8.49 -0.35 -10.95
C ASP A 69 -8.21 -1.81 -11.31
N GLU A 70 -7.71 -2.06 -12.52
CA GLU A 70 -7.28 -3.38 -12.97
C GLU A 70 -6.12 -3.94 -12.12
N ASN A 71 -5.07 -3.14 -11.92
CA ASN A 71 -3.89 -3.57 -11.14
C ASN A 71 -4.22 -3.67 -9.64
N TRP A 72 -5.11 -2.81 -9.15
CA TRP A 72 -5.51 -2.77 -7.75
C TRP A 72 -6.10 -4.09 -7.28
N HIS A 73 -6.92 -4.75 -8.11
CA HIS A 73 -7.51 -6.04 -7.78
C HIS A 73 -6.52 -7.20 -7.82
N GLN A 74 -5.36 -7.03 -8.45
CA GLN A 74 -4.30 -8.03 -8.54
C GLN A 74 -3.27 -7.95 -7.40
N ARG A 75 -3.40 -6.98 -6.48
CA ARG A 75 -2.52 -6.87 -5.30
C ARG A 75 -2.83 -7.94 -4.25
N GLY A 76 -1.84 -8.35 -3.49
CA GLY A 76 -2.03 -9.36 -2.45
C GLY A 76 -0.74 -9.90 -1.82
N ARG A 77 -0.78 -11.15 -1.36
CA ARG A 77 0.32 -11.81 -0.63
C ARG A 77 1.03 -12.90 -1.44
N LYS A 78 0.42 -13.40 -2.52
CA LYS A 78 0.95 -14.48 -3.36
C LYS A 78 2.10 -13.96 -4.24
N LEU A 79 2.83 -14.89 -4.84
CA LEU A 79 4.03 -14.60 -5.62
C LEU A 79 3.74 -13.85 -6.94
N ASN A 80 2.57 -14.05 -7.52
CA ASN A 80 2.15 -13.38 -8.75
C ASN A 80 1.33 -12.11 -8.48
N ASP A 81 1.02 -11.83 -7.21
CA ASP A 81 0.29 -10.62 -6.86
C ASP A 81 1.18 -9.39 -7.10
N LEU A 82 0.54 -8.29 -7.49
CA LEU A 82 1.22 -7.03 -7.76
C LEU A 82 1.60 -6.31 -6.46
N LEU A 83 2.74 -5.62 -6.47
CA LEU A 83 3.20 -4.71 -5.42
C LEU A 83 3.86 -3.47 -6.02
N LEU A 84 4.00 -2.42 -5.20
CA LEU A 84 4.75 -1.23 -5.60
C LEU A 84 6.24 -1.48 -5.36
N CYS A 85 7.01 -1.48 -6.44
CA CYS A 85 8.42 -1.82 -6.50
C CYS A 85 9.23 -0.54 -6.71
N ARG A 86 10.41 -0.43 -6.08
CA ARG A 86 11.44 0.54 -6.48
C ARG A 86 12.32 -0.03 -7.58
N TRP A 87 12.78 0.81 -8.49
CA TRP A 87 13.74 0.42 -9.53
C TRP A 87 15.18 0.47 -8.99
N GLU A 88 15.60 1.64 -8.54
CA GLU A 88 16.85 1.90 -7.84
C GLU A 88 16.65 1.91 -6.32
N TRP A 89 17.52 1.20 -5.63
CA TRP A 89 17.39 0.96 -4.18
C TRP A 89 17.96 2.06 -3.32
N ASP A 90 18.98 2.74 -3.85
CA ASP A 90 19.63 3.87 -3.17
C ASP A 90 18.83 5.17 -3.37
N GLU A 91 17.79 5.13 -4.21
CA GLU A 91 16.83 6.21 -4.38
C GLU A 91 15.57 6.03 -3.51
N GLY A 92 14.90 7.16 -3.25
CA GLY A 92 13.67 7.22 -2.48
C GLY A 92 12.45 6.67 -3.22
N TRP A 93 11.30 6.73 -2.57
CA TRP A 93 10.00 6.53 -3.20
C TRP A 93 9.60 7.82 -3.92
N THR A 94 9.97 7.92 -5.20
CA THR A 94 9.64 9.02 -6.13
C THR A 94 8.85 8.47 -7.31
N VAL A 95 8.17 9.32 -8.08
CA VAL A 95 7.34 8.88 -9.22
C VAL A 95 8.18 8.17 -10.29
N GLU A 96 9.41 8.64 -10.50
CA GLU A 96 10.35 8.15 -11.49
C GLU A 96 11.01 6.83 -11.08
N ASN A 97 11.10 6.57 -9.77
CA ASN A 97 11.80 5.40 -9.22
C ASN A 97 10.85 4.27 -8.80
N VAL A 98 9.55 4.36 -9.08
CA VAL A 98 8.58 3.33 -8.68
C VAL A 98 7.77 2.78 -9.84
N ARG A 99 7.36 1.52 -9.71
CA ARG A 99 6.44 0.87 -10.64
C ARG A 99 5.63 -0.22 -9.97
N VAL A 100 4.45 -0.53 -10.49
CA VAL A 100 3.71 -1.73 -10.08
C VAL A 100 4.29 -2.93 -10.81
N CYS A 101 4.75 -3.94 -10.07
CA CYS A 101 5.32 -5.14 -10.65
C CYS A 101 4.91 -6.41 -9.88
N PRO A 102 4.93 -7.60 -10.52
CA PRO A 102 4.68 -8.86 -9.82
C PRO A 102 5.74 -9.11 -8.76
N LYS A 103 5.33 -9.59 -7.57
CA LYS A 103 6.25 -9.92 -6.47
C LYS A 103 7.40 -10.84 -6.89
N ARG A 104 7.12 -11.79 -7.80
CA ARG A 104 8.12 -12.70 -8.38
C ARG A 104 9.26 -11.96 -9.08
N GLU A 105 8.93 -10.92 -9.85
CA GLU A 105 9.91 -10.15 -10.61
C GLU A 105 10.78 -9.32 -9.66
N TYR A 106 10.14 -8.65 -8.69
CA TYR A 106 10.83 -7.89 -7.66
C TYR A 106 11.87 -8.74 -6.90
N HIS A 107 11.46 -9.94 -6.44
CA HIS A 107 12.38 -10.86 -5.76
C HIS A 107 13.53 -11.34 -6.67
N LYS A 108 13.29 -11.53 -7.98
CA LYS A 108 14.36 -11.88 -8.93
C LYS A 108 15.35 -10.73 -9.09
N GLN A 109 14.88 -9.48 -9.13
CA GLN A 109 15.73 -8.29 -9.20
C GLN A 109 16.64 -8.18 -7.98
N MET A 110 16.09 -8.39 -6.77
CA MET A 110 16.87 -8.39 -5.52
C MET A 110 18.02 -9.40 -5.50
N LYS A 111 17.82 -10.59 -6.09
CA LYS A 111 18.89 -11.62 -6.15
C LYS A 111 20.02 -11.22 -7.09
N LYS A 112 19.72 -10.50 -8.17
CA LYS A 112 20.73 -10.07 -9.15
C LYS A 112 21.60 -8.95 -8.64
N THR A 113 21.03 -8.02 -7.86
CA THR A 113 21.75 -6.86 -7.31
C THR A 113 22.63 -7.19 -6.10
N GLY A 114 22.70 -8.45 -5.66
CA GLY A 114 23.68 -8.92 -4.67
C GLY A 114 23.50 -8.39 -3.24
N ARG A 115 22.48 -7.57 -2.95
CA ARG A 115 22.21 -7.07 -1.60
C ARG A 115 21.64 -8.19 -0.72
N LYS A 116 22.42 -8.60 0.28
CA LYS A 116 21.95 -9.41 1.42
C LYS A 116 20.85 -8.62 2.15
N SER A 117 19.71 -9.25 2.42
CA SER A 117 18.65 -8.68 3.26
C SER A 117 19.25 -8.19 4.58
N HIS A 118 19.26 -6.88 4.81
CA HIS A 118 19.64 -6.31 6.10
C HIS A 118 18.48 -6.58 7.08
N SER A 119 18.49 -7.75 7.72
CA SER A 119 17.70 -7.96 8.93
C SER A 119 18.30 -7.06 10.00
N HIS A 120 17.62 -5.96 10.32
CA HIS A 120 17.91 -5.21 11.53
C HIS A 120 17.66 -6.14 12.73
N ASN A 121 18.74 -6.70 13.28
CA ASN A 121 18.75 -7.18 14.65
C ASN A 121 18.65 -5.93 15.53
N VAL A 122 17.47 -5.71 16.11
CA VAL A 122 17.32 -4.81 17.25
C VAL A 122 17.87 -5.60 18.45
N GLN A 123 19.01 -5.17 18.99
CA GLN A 123 19.51 -5.58 20.30
C GLN A 123 18.68 -4.91 21.40
#